data_AF-A0A183Q2L5-F1
#
_entry.id   AF-A0A183Q2L5-F1
#
_cell.length_a   1.000
_cell.length_b   1.000
_cell.length_c   1.000
_cell.angle_alpha   90.00
_cell.angle_beta   90.00
_cell.angle_gamma   90.00
#
_symmetry.space_group_name_H-M   'P 1'
#
loop_
_entity.id
_entity.type
_entity.pdbx_description
1 polymer ?
#
loop_
_entity_poly.entity_id
_entity_poly.type
_entity_poly.pdbx_seq_one_letter_code
_entity_poly.pdbx_strand_id
1 'polypeptide(L)' 'MHQQGVFRVSGSQAEINDFKDAFENGDDPLIGIHEARDINSTASLLKLYFRELGEPPFPDTIFLELIDITRKRK' A
#
# COMPACT_ATOMS: atom_id res chain seq x y z
N MET A 1 -2.74 1.24 -18.98
CA MET A 1 -3.38 1.21 -17.65
C MET A 1 -4.83 0.75 -17.82
N HIS A 2 -5.09 -0.56 -17.68
CA HIS A 2 -6.41 -1.16 -17.95
C HIS A 2 -7.19 -1.53 -16.67
N GLN A 3 -6.56 -1.37 -15.50
CA GLN A 3 -7.17 -1.77 -14.24
C GLN A 3 -7.91 -0.63 -13.57
N GLN A 4 -9.17 -0.87 -13.28
CA GLN A 4 -10.02 0.08 -12.60
C GLN A 4 -9.92 -0.10 -11.09
N GLY A 5 -9.82 1.03 -10.37
CA GLY A 5 -9.87 1.02 -8.91
C GLY A 5 -8.60 0.48 -8.24
N VAL A 6 -7.44 0.56 -8.89
CA VAL A 6 -6.14 0.32 -8.23
C VAL A 6 -6.05 1.17 -6.96
N PHE A 7 -5.53 0.61 -5.87
CA PHE A 7 -5.53 1.16 -4.51
C PHE A 7 -6.90 1.21 -3.80
N ARG A 8 -8.02 1.20 -4.53
CA ARG A 8 -9.38 1.20 -3.96
C ARG A 8 -9.94 -0.21 -3.75
N VAL A 9 -9.82 -1.07 -4.76
CA VAL A 9 -10.23 -2.48 -4.68
C VAL A 9 -9.18 -3.25 -3.89
N SER A 10 -9.61 -4.03 -2.90
CA SER A 10 -8.71 -4.89 -2.13
C SER A 10 -8.27 -6.10 -2.95
N GLY A 11 -6.98 -6.43 -2.89
CA GLY A 11 -6.47 -7.73 -3.33
C GLY A 11 -6.82 -8.89 -2.38
N SER A 12 -6.39 -10.10 -2.75
CA SER A 12 -6.58 -11.32 -1.95
C SER A 12 -5.73 -11.30 -0.69
N GLN A 13 -6.30 -11.60 0.48
CA GLN A 13 -5.54 -11.62 1.74
C GLN A 13 -4.45 -12.70 1.75
N ALA A 14 -4.69 -13.85 1.14
CA ALA A 14 -3.69 -14.92 1.03
C ALA A 14 -2.47 -14.43 0.22
N GLU A 15 -2.70 -13.84 -0.96
CA GLU A 15 -1.61 -13.32 -1.80
C GLU A 15 -0.86 -12.17 -1.14
N ILE A 16 -1.57 -11.29 -0.43
CA ILE A 16 -0.93 -10.21 0.32
C ILE A 16 0.03 -10.78 1.37
N ASN A 17 -0.36 -11.86 2.05
CA ASN A 17 0.51 -12.52 3.03
C ASN A 17 1.70 -13.20 2.35
N ASP A 18 1.47 -13.95 1.26
CA ASP A 18 2.54 -14.62 0.52
C ASP A 18 3.58 -13.62 -0.01
N PHE A 19 3.11 -12.49 -0.57
CA PHE A 19 4.00 -11.43 -1.06
C PHE A 19 4.74 -10.73 0.08
N LYS A 20 4.10 -10.55 1.24
CA LYS A 20 4.77 -9.99 2.41
C LYS A 20 5.88 -10.95 2.86
N ASP A 21 5.59 -12.23 3.00
CA ASP A 21 6.57 -13.21 3.47
C ASP A 21 7.76 -13.30 2.52
N ALA A 22 7.55 -13.30 1.21
CA ALA A 22 8.64 -13.24 0.23
C ALA A 22 9.47 -11.95 0.37
N PHE A 23 8.82 -10.79 0.49
CA PHE A 23 9.49 -9.49 0.65
C PHE A 23 10.36 -9.43 1.92
N GLU A 24 9.81 -9.86 3.06
CA GLU A 24 10.51 -9.84 4.35
C GLU A 24 11.69 -10.83 4.40
N ASN A 25 11.63 -11.92 3.62
CA ASN A 25 12.75 -12.84 3.44
C ASN A 25 13.82 -12.34 2.46
N GLY A 26 13.58 -11.22 1.78
CA GLY A 26 14.50 -10.64 0.79
C GLY A 26 14.38 -11.25 -0.62
N ASP A 27 13.36 -12.06 -0.86
CA ASP A 27 13.03 -12.58 -2.19
C ASP A 27 12.24 -11.54 -3.00
N ASP A 28 12.13 -11.73 -4.32
CA ASP A 28 11.25 -10.88 -5.15
C ASP A 28 9.78 -11.34 -4.99
N PRO A 29 8.92 -10.56 -4.31
CA PRO A 29 7.54 -10.94 -4.07
C PRO A 29 6.66 -10.87 -5.33
N LEU A 30 7.19 -10.34 -6.44
CA LEU A 30 6.46 -10.14 -7.70
C LEU A 30 6.90 -11.08 -8.81
N ILE A 31 7.74 -12.07 -8.50
CA ILE A 31 8.20 -13.03 -9.50
C ILE A 31 7.02 -13.82 -10.09
N GLY A 32 6.89 -13.80 -11.42
CA GLY A 32 5.80 -14.49 -12.13
C GLY A 32 4.43 -13.80 -12.10
N ILE A 33 4.34 -12.58 -11.56
CA ILE A 33 3.11 -11.78 -11.57
C ILE A 33 2.85 -11.18 -12.95
N HIS A 34 1.72 -11.53 -13.56
CA HIS A 34 1.36 -11.08 -14.90
C HIS A 34 -0.13 -10.70 -15.07
N GLU A 35 -0.98 -10.94 -14.07
CA GLU A 35 -2.42 -10.72 -14.18
C GLU A 35 -2.95 -9.48 -13.44
N ALA A 36 -4.13 -9.02 -13.85
CA ALA A 36 -4.81 -7.90 -13.22
C ALA A 36 -5.22 -8.20 -11.75
N ARG A 37 -5.44 -9.46 -11.37
CA ARG A 37 -5.76 -9.80 -9.98
C ARG A 37 -4.59 -9.48 -9.05
N ASP A 38 -3.39 -9.76 -9.54
CA ASP A 38 -2.13 -9.60 -8.80
C ASP A 38 -1.86 -8.13 -8.45
N ILE A 39 -2.20 -7.20 -9.35
CA ILE A 39 -1.89 -5.78 -9.12
C ILE A 39 -2.73 -5.17 -7.98
N ASN A 40 -3.94 -5.66 -7.72
CA ASN A 40 -4.68 -5.23 -6.52
C ASN A 40 -4.04 -5.77 -5.25
N SER A 41 -3.51 -7.00 -5.27
CA SER A 41 -2.76 -7.61 -4.17
C SER A 41 -1.42 -6.88 -3.94
N THR A 42 -0.68 -6.52 -4.99
CA THR A 42 0.52 -5.67 -4.91
C THR A 42 0.21 -4.28 -4.37
N ALA A 43 -0.86 -3.63 -4.84
CA ALA A 43 -1.29 -2.34 -4.31
C ALA A 43 -1.69 -2.42 -2.83
N SER A 44 -2.30 -3.54 -2.41
CA SER A 44 -2.59 -3.81 -1.01
C SER A 44 -1.33 -4.04 -0.18
N LEU A 45 -0.32 -4.74 -0.71
CA LEU A 45 0.98 -4.92 -0.06
C LEU A 45 1.68 -3.57 0.18
N LEU A 46 1.70 -2.68 -0.81
CA LEU A 46 2.27 -1.33 -0.65
C LEU A 46 1.54 -0.52 0.44
N LYS A 47 0.21 -0.63 0.52
CA LYS A 47 -0.58 0.00 1.61
C LYS A 47 -0.26 -0.62 2.97
N LEU A 48 -0.03 -1.94 3.02
CA LEU A 48 0.32 -2.66 4.24
C LEU A 48 1.69 -2.20 4.75
N TYR A 49 2.70 -2.12 3.87
CA TYR A 49 4.03 -1.64 4.20
C TYR A 49 3.99 -0.29 4.93
N PHE A 50 3.34 0.72 4.36
CA PHE A 50 3.23 2.04 5.01
C PHE A 50 2.47 2.02 6.34
N ARG A 51 1.53 1.08 6.52
CA ARG A 51 0.77 0.93 7.77
C ARG A 51 1.58 0.25 8.87
N GLU A 52 2.50 -0.63 8.49
CA GLU A 52 3.32 -1.41 9.43
C GLU A 52 4.67 -0.74 9.75
N LEU A 53 4.98 0.41 9.14
CA LEU A 53 6.11 1.23 9.56
C LEU A 53 6.00 1.60 11.04
N GLY A 54 7.14 1.60 11.74
CA GLY A 54 7.19 1.98 13.16
C GLY A 54 6.78 3.43 13.42
N GLU A 55 6.94 4.30 12.43
CA GLU A 55 6.43 5.66 12.42
C GLU A 55 5.63 5.90 11.12
N PRO A 56 4.56 6.72 11.15
CA PRO A 56 3.80 7.01 9.95
C PRO A 56 4.67 7.72 8.89
N PRO A 57 4.34 7.60 7.59
CA PRO A 57 5.08 8.27 6.51
C PRO A 57 5.17 9.79 6.65
N PHE A 58 4.22 10.39 7.37
CA PHE A 58 4.23 11.81 7.72
C PHE A 58 4.47 11.94 9.23
N PRO A 59 5.54 12.62 9.65
CA PRO A 59 5.72 12.97 11.05
C PRO A 59 4.54 13.80 11.58
N ASP A 60 4.24 13.67 12.87
CA ASP A 60 3.08 14.32 13.51
C ASP A 60 3.04 15.84 13.28
N THR A 61 4.19 16.49 13.28
CA THR A 61 4.33 17.94 13.03
C THR A 61 3.78 18.31 11.64
N ILE A 62 4.18 17.57 10.61
CA ILE A 62 3.72 17.77 9.23
C ILE A 62 2.25 17.39 9.10
N PHE A 63 1.82 16.32 9.75
CA PHE A 63 0.42 15.90 9.70
C PHE A 63 -0.53 16.98 10.25
N LEU A 64 -0.19 17.60 11.38
CA LEU A 64 -0.98 18.68 11.98
C LEU A 64 -1.07 19.91 11.06
N GLU A 65 0.02 20.29 10.40
CA GLU A 65 0.03 21.37 9.41
C GLU A 65 -0.87 21.07 8.21
N LEU A 66 -0.83 19.85 7.69
CA LEU A 66 -1.71 19.42 6.59
C LEU A 66 -3.19 19.51 6.98
N ILE A 67 -3.54 19.08 8.20
CA ILE A 67 -4.91 19.17 8.71
C ILE A 67 -5.36 20.63 8.81
N ASP A 68 -4.51 21.53 9.31
CA ASP A 68 -4.82 22.95 9.42
C ASP A 68 -5.06 23.60 8.04
N ILE A 69 -4.21 23.29 7.05
CA ILE A 69 -4.39 23.78 5.66
C ILE A 69 -5.73 23.34 5.09
N THR A 70 -6.15 22.09 5.31
CA THR A 70 -7.44 21.60 4.79
C THR A 70 -8.65 22.27 5.46
N ARG A 71 -8.54 22.67 6.73
CA ARG A 71 -9.60 23.37 7.47
C ARG A 71 -9.74 24.82 7.05
N LYS A 72 -8.63 25.51 6.75
CA LYS A 72 -8.59 26.90 6.29
C LYS A 72 -9.15 27.13 4.88
N ARG A 73 -9.37 26.06 4.11
CA ARG A 73 -9.96 26.12 2.76
C ARG A 73 -11.50 26.08 2.73
N LYS A 74 -12.16 26.14 3.88
CA LYS A 74 -13.60 26.40 4.00
C LYS A 74 -13.85 27.85 4.36
#